data_AF-A0A1Y1KMB9-F1
#
_entry.id   AF-A0A1Y1KMB9-F1
#
_cell.length_a   1.000
_cell.length_b   1.000
_cell.length_c   1.000
_cell.angle_alpha   90.00
_cell.angle_beta   90.00
_cell.angle_gamma   90.00
#
_symmetry.space_group_name_H-M   'P 1'
#
loop_
_entity.id
_entity.type
_entity.pdbx_description
1 polymer ?
#
loop_
_entity_poly.entity_id
_entity_poly.type
_entity_poly.pdbx_seq_one_letter_code
_entity_poly.pdbx_strand_id
1 'polypeptide(L)'
;AFHDFNLESLALTDSLRKFYFGNQTIGLKTRPEITDLYTDGWFLSGVDYLIQNHLAYRKQPIYLYYFDYMGSESYASLYSDTSFICGPSHTDELLYLISRNVAFPRYKPTPLDDE
;
A
#
# COMPACT_ATOMS: atom_id res chain seq x y z
N ALA A 1 2.32 7.16 -23.19
CA ALA A 1 3.60 7.57 -23.77
C ALA A 1 4.68 6.79 -23.05
N PHE A 2 5.41 5.92 -23.75
CA PHE A 2 6.57 5.26 -23.15
C PHE A 2 7.68 6.31 -23.11
N HIS A 3 8.10 6.69 -21.90
CA HIS A 3 9.27 7.56 -21.73
C HIS A 3 10.51 6.79 -22.21
N ASP A 4 11.35 7.44 -23.01
CA ASP A 4 12.67 6.93 -23.37
C ASP A 4 13.47 6.60 -22.11
N PHE A 5 13.89 5.34 -21.98
CA PHE A 5 14.77 4.92 -20.89
C PHE A 5 16.14 5.57 -21.08
N ASN A 6 16.39 6.68 -20.38
CA ASN A 6 17.71 7.31 -20.33
C ASN A 6 18.58 6.67 -19.23
N LEU A 7 19.88 7.00 -19.20
CA LEU A 7 20.83 6.46 -18.21
C LEU A 7 20.40 6.72 -16.76
N GLU A 8 19.75 7.84 -16.49
CA GLU A 8 19.24 8.19 -15.16
C GLU A 8 18.11 7.25 -14.73
N SER A 9 17.17 6.95 -15.62
CA SER A 9 16.06 6.01 -15.36
C SER A 9 16.57 4.59 -15.08
N LEU A 10 17.66 4.18 -15.74
CA LEU A 10 18.30 2.89 -15.50
C LEU A 10 18.99 2.86 -14.13
N ALA A 11 19.77 3.89 -13.81
CA ALA A 11 20.45 4.00 -12.51
C ALA A 11 19.46 4.06 -11.34
N LEU A 12 18.33 4.75 -11.51
CA LEU A 12 17.24 4.77 -10.54
C LEU A 12 16.61 3.39 -10.38
N THR A 13 16.28 2.72 -11.49
CA THR A 13 15.70 1.38 -11.47
C THR A 13 16.62 0.37 -10.78
N ASP A 14 17.93 0.44 -11.03
CA ASP A 14 18.92 -0.40 -10.36
C ASP A 14 19.00 -0.13 -8.85
N SER A 15 18.91 1.13 -8.46
CA SER A 15 18.92 1.55 -7.06
C SER A 15 17.67 1.04 -6.32
N LEU A 16 16.49 1.20 -6.93
CA LEU A 16 15.23 0.67 -6.38
C LEU A 16 15.27 -0.87 -6.29
N ARG A 17 15.71 -1.54 -7.35
CA ARG A 17 15.86 -3.00 -7.36
C ARG A 17 16.74 -3.46 -6.21
N LYS A 18 17.89 -2.81 -6.01
CA LYS A 18 18.83 -3.16 -4.93
C LYS A 18 18.24 -2.87 -3.55
N PHE A 19 17.49 -1.78 -3.39
CA PHE A 19 16.89 -1.40 -2.12
C PHE A 19 15.82 -2.41 -1.67
N TYR A 20 14.84 -2.71 -2.52
CA TYR A 20 13.71 -3.57 -2.14
C TYR A 20 14.05 -5.06 -2.26
N PHE A 21 14.74 -5.47 -3.33
CA PHE A 21 14.95 -6.90 -3.62
C PHE A 21 16.36 -7.39 -3.33
N GLY A 22 17.34 -6.49 -3.16
CA GLY A 22 18.75 -6.85 -3.04
C GLY A 22 19.20 -7.74 -4.21
N ASN A 23 19.72 -8.93 -3.89
CA ASN A 23 20.13 -9.94 -4.87
C ASN A 23 19.05 -11.01 -5.15
N GLN A 24 17.85 -10.87 -4.57
CA GLN A 24 16.79 -11.87 -4.73
C GLN A 24 16.20 -11.86 -6.14
N THR A 25 15.76 -13.03 -6.60
CA THR A 25 14.98 -13.14 -7.85
C THR A 25 13.56 -12.65 -7.60
N ILE A 26 13.10 -11.71 -8.41
CA ILE A 26 11.73 -11.20 -8.34
C ILE A 26 10.76 -12.32 -8.72
N GLY A 27 9.83 -12.66 -7.84
CA GLY A 27 8.84 -13.71 -8.05
C GLY A 27 7.87 -13.85 -6.88
N LEU A 28 7.20 -14.99 -6.78
CA LEU A 28 6.14 -15.21 -5.77
C LEU A 28 6.65 -15.11 -4.32
N LYS A 29 7.92 -15.44 -4.09
CA LYS A 29 8.55 -15.34 -2.75
C LYS A 29 8.90 -13.91 -2.36
N THR A 30 9.10 -13.02 -3.34
CA THR A 30 9.44 -11.61 -3.09
C THR A 30 8.23 -10.69 -3.29
N ARG A 31 7.03 -11.23 -3.06
CA ARG A 31 5.78 -10.47 -3.14
C ARG A 31 5.70 -9.38 -2.05
N PRO A 32 6.20 -9.58 -0.81
CA PRO A 32 6.25 -8.50 0.17
C PRO A 32 7.09 -7.31 -0.34
N GLU A 33 8.26 -7.58 -0.91
CA GLU A 33 9.19 -6.54 -1.37
C GLU A 33 8.62 -5.72 -2.53
N ILE A 34 7.86 -6.34 -3.45
CA ILE A 34 7.16 -5.57 -4.49
C ILE A 34 5.97 -4.80 -3.92
N THR A 35 5.26 -5.35 -2.94
CA THR A 35 4.19 -4.64 -2.23
C THR A 35 4.74 -3.39 -1.53
N ASP A 36 5.89 -3.49 -0.86
CA ASP A 36 6.56 -2.36 -0.22
C ASP A 36 6.96 -1.29 -1.25
N LEU A 37 7.58 -1.69 -2.36
CA LEU A 37 7.94 -0.78 -3.45
C LEU A 37 6.73 0.01 -3.99
N TYR A 38 5.59 -0.67 -4.23
CA TYR A 38 4.38 0.01 -4.68
C TYR A 38 3.75 0.86 -3.59
N THR A 39 3.78 0.43 -2.33
CA THR A 39 3.23 1.17 -1.19
C THR A 39 3.98 2.48 -0.99
N ASP A 40 5.31 2.41 -0.99
CA ASP A 40 6.18 3.58 -0.86
C ASP A 40 6.01 4.56 -2.04
N GLY A 41 6.02 4.03 -3.27
CA GLY A 41 5.96 4.86 -4.47
C GLY A 41 4.59 5.46 -4.76
N TRP A 42 3.51 4.70 -4.57
CA TRP A 42 2.17 5.13 -4.97
C TRP A 42 1.43 5.88 -3.86
N PHE A 43 1.70 5.56 -2.59
CA PHE A 43 0.97 6.14 -1.45
C PHE A 43 1.88 6.92 -0.50
N LEU A 44 2.88 6.28 0.11
CA LEU A 44 3.60 6.91 1.23
C LEU A 44 4.47 8.10 0.82
N SER A 45 5.09 8.08 -0.36
CA SER A 45 5.86 9.22 -0.86
C SER A 45 4.99 10.49 -1.01
N GLY A 46 3.74 10.33 -1.46
CA GLY A 46 2.80 11.45 -1.56
C GLY A 46 2.36 11.97 -0.19
N VAL A 47 2.16 11.08 0.78
CA VAL A 47 1.83 11.43 2.16
C VAL A 47 2.99 12.18 2.83
N ASP A 48 4.22 11.67 2.70
CA ASP A 48 5.42 12.32 3.22
C ASP A 48 5.61 13.72 2.62
N TYR A 49 5.49 13.85 1.30
CA TYR A 49 5.55 15.14 0.61
C TYR A 49 4.48 16.13 1.13
N LEU A 50 3.24 15.67 1.31
CA LEU A 50 2.15 16.47 1.88
C LEU A 50 2.49 16.96 3.28
N ILE A 51 2.98 16.07 4.16
CA ILE A 51 3.33 16.40 5.55
C ILE A 51 4.43 17.45 5.57
N GLN A 52 5.52 17.24 4.83
CA GLN A 52 6.64 18.19 4.76
C GLN A 52 6.17 19.56 4.28
N ASN A 53 5.34 19.60 3.24
CA ASN A 53 4.80 20.85 2.71
C ASN A 53 3.84 21.54 3.70
N HIS A 54 3.00 20.78 4.41
CA HIS A 54 2.12 21.35 5.43
C HIS A 54 2.92 21.94 6.60
N LEU A 55 3.95 21.23 7.08
CA LEU A 55 4.84 21.70 8.14
C LEU A 55 5.63 22.95 7.73
N ALA A 56 6.00 23.07 6.46
CA ALA A 56 6.75 24.23 5.95
C ALA A 56 5.89 25.49 5.80
N TYR A 57 4.61 25.36 5.44
CA TYR A 57 3.80 26.49 4.97
C TYR A 57 2.49 26.73 5.75
N ARG A 58 2.10 25.83 6.66
CA ARG A 58 0.84 25.92 7.42
C ARG A 58 1.11 25.86 8.92
N LYS A 59 0.18 26.44 9.69
CA LYS A 59 0.24 26.45 11.18
C LYS A 59 -0.85 25.59 11.82
N GLN A 60 -1.80 25.10 11.02
CA GLN A 60 -2.87 24.24 11.46
C GLN A 60 -2.31 22.87 11.84
N PRO A 61 -2.88 22.21 12.88
CA PRO A 61 -2.47 20.86 13.24
C PRO A 61 -2.70 19.89 12.08
N ILE A 62 -1.80 18.92 11.96
CA ILE A 62 -1.91 17.79 11.05
C ILE A 62 -2.11 16.51 11.86
N TYR A 63 -2.98 15.64 11.39
CA TYR A 63 -3.26 14.35 11.99
C TYR A 63 -3.00 13.28 10.93
N LEU A 64 -2.15 12.33 11.27
CA LEU A 64 -1.83 11.19 10.42
C LEU A 64 -2.32 9.92 11.11
N TYR A 65 -2.95 9.03 10.36
CA TYR A 65 -3.27 7.68 10.81
C TYR A 65 -2.48 6.68 9.98
N TYR A 66 -2.16 5.55 10.61
CA TYR A 66 -1.57 4.39 9.96
C TYR A 66 -2.50 3.21 10.24
N PHE A 67 -2.98 2.57 9.18
CA PHE A 67 -3.92 1.46 9.27
C PHE A 67 -3.17 0.17 8.93
N ASP A 68 -3.13 -0.77 9.89
CA ASP A 68 -2.41 -2.05 9.77
C ASP A 68 -3.26 -3.23 10.26
N TYR A 69 -4.58 -3.02 10.33
CA TYR A 69 -5.50 -4.05 10.79
C TYR A 69 -5.95 -4.93 9.63
N MET A 70 -5.71 -6.24 9.73
CA MET A 70 -6.13 -7.23 8.74
C MET A 70 -7.40 -7.93 9.20
N GLY A 71 -8.52 -7.60 8.56
CA GLY A 71 -9.81 -8.18 8.87
C GLY A 71 -10.06 -9.55 8.28
N SER A 72 -11.25 -10.06 8.56
CA SER A 72 -11.77 -11.30 7.95
C SER A 72 -12.03 -11.18 6.44
N GLU A 73 -12.26 -9.96 5.95
CA GLU A 73 -12.37 -9.61 4.53
C GLU A 73 -11.30 -8.59 4.16
N SER A 74 -10.83 -8.66 2.92
CA SER A 74 -9.88 -7.70 2.37
C SER A 74 -10.09 -7.56 0.87
N TYR A 75 -9.98 -6.33 0.37
CA TYR A 75 -9.95 -6.00 -1.05
C TYR A 75 -8.80 -6.70 -1.79
N ALA A 76 -7.71 -7.08 -1.11
CA ALA A 76 -6.64 -7.90 -1.69
C ALA A 76 -7.21 -9.19 -2.29
N SER A 77 -8.23 -9.80 -1.67
CA SER A 77 -8.86 -11.02 -2.18
C SER A 77 -9.50 -10.86 -3.57
N LEU A 78 -9.84 -9.62 -3.96
CA LEU A 78 -10.44 -9.31 -5.26
C LEU A 78 -9.38 -9.10 -6.36
N TYR A 79 -8.13 -8.79 -5.99
CA TYR A 79 -7.06 -8.41 -6.91
C TYR A 79 -5.91 -9.41 -6.97
N SER A 80 -5.75 -10.24 -5.94
CA SER A 80 -4.65 -11.18 -5.80
C SER A 80 -5.12 -12.57 -5.37
N ASP A 81 -4.24 -13.54 -5.56
CA ASP A 81 -4.38 -14.89 -5.01
C ASP A 81 -4.52 -14.82 -3.48
N THR A 82 -5.67 -15.25 -2.96
CA THR A 82 -6.00 -15.23 -1.53
C THR A 82 -5.06 -16.08 -0.68
N SER A 83 -4.28 -16.99 -1.28
CA SER A 83 -3.28 -17.77 -0.55
C SER A 83 -2.08 -16.93 -0.07
N PHE A 84 -1.97 -15.67 -0.53
CA PHE A 84 -0.88 -14.79 -0.16
C PHE A 84 -1.33 -13.32 -0.10
N ILE A 85 -1.71 -12.87 1.09
CA ILE A 85 -2.02 -11.48 1.39
C ILE A 85 -0.94 -10.94 2.35
N CYS A 86 -0.28 -9.86 1.94
CA CYS A 86 0.86 -9.26 2.67
C CYS A 86 0.46 -8.40 3.87
N GLY A 87 -0.83 -8.24 4.14
CA GLY A 87 -1.37 -7.28 5.10
C GLY A 87 -2.61 -6.60 4.53
N PRO A 88 -3.13 -5.56 5.20
CA PRO A 88 -4.25 -4.80 4.67
C PRO A 88 -3.88 -4.14 3.34
N SER A 89 -4.84 -4.14 2.44
CA SER A 89 -4.74 -3.55 1.12
C SER A 89 -5.42 -2.19 1.05
N HIS A 90 -5.23 -1.51 -0.07
CA HIS A 90 -5.88 -0.23 -0.32
C HIS A 90 -7.40 -0.36 -0.17
N THR A 91 -7.99 0.52 0.65
CA THR A 91 -9.43 0.64 0.98
C THR A 91 -9.98 -0.35 2.00
N ASP A 92 -9.15 -1.22 2.59
CA ASP A 92 -9.60 -2.12 3.66
C ASP A 92 -10.06 -1.37 4.91
N GLU A 93 -9.48 -0.21 5.21
CA GLU A 93 -9.91 0.64 6.33
C GLU A 93 -11.36 1.11 6.17
N LEU A 94 -11.86 1.20 4.94
CA LEU A 94 -13.22 1.65 4.67
C LEU A 94 -14.27 0.59 4.99
N LEU A 95 -13.88 -0.68 5.17
CA LEU A 95 -14.78 -1.75 5.62
C LEU A 95 -15.32 -1.50 7.03
N TYR A 96 -14.56 -0.78 7.86
CA TYR A 96 -14.89 -0.44 9.25
C TYR A 96 -15.60 0.91 9.40
N LEU A 97 -15.66 1.71 8.32
CA LEU A 97 -16.28 3.03 8.33
C LEU A 97 -17.59 3.09 7.54
N ILE A 98 -17.70 2.32 6.45
CA ILE A 98 -18.82 2.41 5.52
C ILE A 98 -19.21 1.00 5.06
N SER A 99 -20.51 0.69 5.10
CA SER A 99 -21.00 -0.60 4.61
C SER A 99 -20.68 -0.82 3.12
N ARG A 100 -20.00 -1.92 2.80
CA ARG A 100 -19.56 -2.28 1.43
C ARG A 100 -20.33 -3.46 0.84
N ASN A 101 -21.66 -3.43 0.94
CA ASN A 101 -22.53 -4.53 0.52
C ASN A 101 -22.45 -4.89 -0.99
N VAL A 102 -21.82 -4.05 -1.82
CA VAL A 102 -21.60 -4.37 -3.24
C VAL A 102 -20.36 -5.25 -3.43
N ALA A 103 -19.23 -4.87 -2.82
CA ALA A 103 -17.99 -5.63 -2.91
C ALA A 103 -18.01 -6.86 -2.01
N PHE A 104 -18.58 -6.71 -0.81
CA PHE A 104 -18.68 -7.74 0.21
C PHE A 104 -20.14 -7.91 0.68
N PRO A 105 -21.03 -8.48 -0.17
CA PRO A 105 -22.48 -8.57 0.10
C PRO A 105 -22.85 -9.45 1.29
N ARG A 106 -21.91 -10.28 1.78
CA ARG A 106 -22.13 -11.21 2.89
C ARG A 106 -21.24 -10.92 4.10
N TYR A 107 -20.50 -9.82 4.07
CA TYR A 107 -19.64 -9.46 5.20
C TYR A 107 -20.49 -9.23 6.44
N LYS A 108 -20.08 -9.87 7.52
CA LYS A 108 -20.58 -9.62 8.87
C LYS A 108 -19.33 -9.36 9.72
N PRO A 109 -19.22 -8.21 10.38
CA PRO A 109 -18.13 -7.96 11.32
C PRO A 109 -18.01 -9.11 12.31
N THR A 110 -16.81 -9.62 12.46
CA THR A 110 -16.45 -10.57 13.50
C THR A 110 -16.02 -9.80 14.76
N PRO A 111 -16.03 -10.40 15.95
CA PRO A 111 -15.52 -9.73 17.15
C PRO A 111 -14.06 -9.29 17.03
N LEU A 112 -13.28 -9.90 16.14
CA LEU A 112 -11.92 -9.46 15.84
C LEU A 112 -11.93 -8.10 15.13
N ASP A 113 -12.92 -7.85 14.28
CA ASP A 113 -13.06 -6.61 13.49
C ASP A 113 -13.49 -5.40 14.34
N ASP A 114 -13.80 -5.62 15.64
CA ASP A 114 -14.21 -4.61 16.62
C ASP A 114 -13.08 -4.23 17.63
N GLU A 115 -11.90 -4.87 17.57
CA GLU A 115 -10.70 -4.56 18.39
C GLU A 115 -9.75 -3.55 17.70
#